data_AF-A0A392UIU6-F1
#
_entry.id   AF-A0A392UIU6-F1
#
_cell.length_a   1.000
_cell.length_b   1.000
_cell.length_c   1.000
_cell.angle_alpha   90.00
_cell.angle_beta   90.00
_cell.angle_gamma   90.00
#
_symmetry.space_group_name_H-M   'P 1'
#
loop_
_entity.id
_entity.type
_entity.pdbx_description
1 polymer ?
#
loop_
_entity_poly.entity_id
_entity_poly.type
_entity_poly.pdbx_seq_one_letter_code
_entity_poly.pdbx_strand_id
1 'polypeptide(L)' 'KKMGTPETSREPCPDRIVDDIGGAFGMGAVGGSAFHFLKGLYNSPQGARFTGAAQAVRLNGGRIGGSFAVWGGLFSTFDC' A
#
# COMPACT_ATOMS: atom_id res chain seq x y z
N LYS A 1 33.76 -20.81 3.36
CA LYS A 1 33.42 -19.76 4.35
C LYS A 1 34.21 -18.51 4.01
N LYS A 2 33.62 -17.55 3.28
CA LYS A 2 34.19 -16.21 3.09
C LYS A 2 33.37 -15.25 3.94
N MET A 3 34.02 -14.58 4.87
CA MET A 3 33.47 -13.62 5.81
C MET A 3 34.18 -12.29 5.53
N GLY A 4 33.45 -11.25 5.13
CA GLY A 4 34.01 -9.90 5.05
C GLY A 4 33.32 -8.87 4.13
N THR A 5 32.06 -8.52 4.38
CA THR A 5 31.51 -7.13 4.53
C THR A 5 29.99 -7.22 4.76
N PRO A 6 29.37 -6.41 5.66
CA PRO A 6 27.93 -6.45 5.96
C PRO A 6 27.03 -5.86 4.84
N GLU A 7 27.50 -5.88 3.58
CA GLU A 7 26.89 -5.22 2.41
C GLU A 7 26.43 -6.24 1.35
N THR A 8 26.08 -7.46 1.76
CA THR A 8 25.54 -8.51 0.86
C THR A 8 24.24 -9.13 1.38
N SER A 9 23.66 -8.56 2.44
CA SER A 9 22.33 -8.91 2.94
C SER A 9 21.24 -7.91 2.52
N ARG A 10 21.63 -6.79 1.90
CA ARG A 10 20.72 -5.79 1.34
C ARG A 10 20.49 -6.16 -0.13
N GLU A 11 19.24 -6.35 -0.52
CA GLU A 11 18.90 -6.48 -1.94
C GLU A 11 19.44 -5.25 -2.70
N PRO A 12 20.12 -5.45 -3.85
CA PRO A 12 20.69 -4.34 -4.60
C PRO A 12 19.60 -3.39 -5.09
N CYS A 13 19.85 -2.08 -5.04
CA CYS A 13 18.98 -1.10 -5.68
C CYS A 13 19.16 -1.24 -7.21
N PRO A 14 18.08 -1.26 -8.02
CA PRO A 14 16.75 -0.73 -7.73
C PRO A 14 15.71 -1.74 -7.22
N ASP A 15 16.03 -3.04 -7.15
CA ASP A 15 15.04 -4.10 -6.91
C ASP A 15 14.33 -3.91 -5.56
N ARG A 16 15.08 -3.58 -4.50
CA ARG A 16 14.55 -3.27 -3.16
C ARG A 16 13.56 -2.09 -3.15
N ILE A 17 13.82 -1.06 -3.95
CA ILE A 17 12.93 0.12 -4.04
C ILE A 17 11.60 -0.29 -4.70
N VAL A 18 11.66 -1.12 -5.74
CA VAL A 18 10.46 -1.61 -6.44
C VAL A 18 9.63 -2.51 -5.51
N ASP A 19 10.27 -3.39 -4.76
CA ASP A 19 9.60 -4.25 -3.79
C ASP A 19 8.97 -3.44 -2.65
N ASP A 20 9.65 -2.42 -2.13
CA ASP A 20 9.10 -1.53 -1.10
C ASP A 20 7.91 -0.69 -1.62
N ILE A 21 7.98 -0.19 -2.86
CA ILE A 21 6.84 0.50 -3.51
C ILE A 21 5.65 -0.46 -3.63
N GLY A 22 5.88 -1.68 -4.09
CA GLY A 22 4.84 -2.70 -4.27
C GLY A 22 4.22 -3.11 -2.94
N GLY A 23 5.05 -3.37 -1.93
CA GLY A 23 4.62 -3.71 -0.57
C GLY A 23 3.81 -2.58 0.06
N ALA A 24 4.29 -1.34 -0.04
CA ALA A 24 3.59 -0.16 0.45
C ALA A 24 2.26 0.07 -0.28
N PHE A 25 2.24 -0.07 -1.61
CA PHE A 25 1.00 -0.03 -2.39
C PHE A 25 0.00 -1.08 -1.89
N GLY A 26 0.44 -2.33 -1.72
CA GLY A 26 -0.40 -3.42 -1.23
C GLY A 26 -1.00 -3.12 0.15
N MET A 27 -0.16 -2.67 1.09
CA MET A 27 -0.61 -2.25 2.43
C MET A 27 -1.67 -1.14 2.36
N GLY A 28 -1.40 -0.08 1.59
CA GLY A 28 -2.32 1.05 1.45
C GLY A 28 -3.61 0.67 0.72
N ALA A 29 -3.53 -0.17 -0.31
CA ALA A 29 -4.69 -0.61 -1.08
C ALA A 29 -5.59 -1.52 -0.24
N VAL A 30 -5.03 -2.50 0.48
CA VAL A 30 -5.79 -3.43 1.31
C VAL A 30 -6.36 -2.71 2.54
N GLY A 31 -5.52 -1.98 3.28
CA GLY A 31 -5.95 -1.24 4.47
C GLY A 31 -6.94 -0.12 4.15
N GLY A 32 -6.69 0.65 3.09
CA GLY A 32 -7.58 1.68 2.60
C GLY A 32 -8.92 1.11 2.12
N SER A 33 -8.90 -0.02 1.41
CA SER A 33 -10.14 -0.69 0.98
C SER A 33 -10.96 -1.17 2.18
N ALA A 34 -10.35 -1.83 3.17
CA ALA A 34 -11.07 -2.28 4.36
C ALA A 34 -11.71 -1.11 5.12
N PHE A 35 -10.96 -0.02 5.33
CA PHE A 35 -11.47 1.18 5.99
C PHE A 35 -12.63 1.82 5.23
N HIS A 36 -12.47 2.02 3.92
CA HIS A 36 -13.50 2.65 3.09
C HIS A 36 -14.72 1.75 2.86
N PHE A 37 -14.56 0.42 2.89
CA PHE A 37 -15.65 -0.52 2.85
C PHE A 37 -16.52 -0.41 4.11
N LEU A 38 -15.91 -0.49 5.30
CA LEU A 38 -16.62 -0.32 6.57
C LEU A 38 -17.28 1.05 6.66
N LYS A 39 -16.54 2.12 6.34
CA LYS A 39 -17.09 3.48 6.31
C LYS A 39 -18.27 3.60 5.34
N GLY A 40 -18.18 2.98 4.17
CA GLY A 40 -19.26 2.96 3.19
C GLY A 40 -20.47 2.16 3.67
N LEU A 41 -20.29 1.06 4.40
CA LEU A 41 -21.40 0.31 5.01
C LEU A 41 -22.16 1.14 6.05
N TYR A 42 -21.44 1.90 6.88
CA TYR A 42 -22.05 2.72 7.94
C TYR A 42 -22.74 3.97 7.42
N ASN A 43 -22.15 4.65 6.43
CA ASN A 43 -22.67 5.93 5.93
C ASN A 43 -23.69 5.80 4.80
N SER A 44 -23.92 4.60 4.28
CA SER A 44 -24.85 4.38 3.16
C SER A 44 -26.29 4.17 3.63
N PRO A 45 -27.28 4.62 2.83
CA PRO A 45 -28.69 4.45 3.15
C PRO A 45 -29.09 2.98 3.24
N GLN A 46 -30.13 2.70 4.02
CA GLN A 46 -30.64 1.34 4.23
C GLN A 46 -31.07 0.74 2.89
N GLY A 47 -30.59 -0.47 2.59
CA GLY A 47 -30.81 -1.15 1.29
C GLY A 47 -29.71 -0.94 0.25
N ALA A 48 -28.85 0.09 0.37
CA ALA A 48 -27.74 0.34 -0.55
C ALA A 48 -26.35 0.24 0.12
N ARG A 49 -26.27 -0.40 1.29
CA ARG A 49 -25.03 -0.43 2.09
C ARG A 49 -23.88 -1.11 1.36
N PHE A 50 -24.13 -2.28 0.78
CA PHE A 50 -23.10 -3.02 0.04
C PHE A 50 -22.66 -2.30 -1.23
N THR A 51 -23.60 -1.71 -1.97
CA THR A 51 -23.27 -0.96 -3.20
C THR A 51 -22.49 0.31 -2.89
N GLY A 52 -22.89 1.07 -1.85
CA GLY A 52 -22.16 2.24 -1.38
C GLY A 52 -20.78 1.89 -0.80
N ALA A 53 -20.66 0.78 -0.09
CA ALA A 53 -19.37 0.26 0.38
C ALA A 53 -18.43 -0.11 -0.78
N ALA A 54 -18.91 -0.86 -1.76
CA ALA A 54 -18.14 -1.21 -2.94
C ALA A 54 -17.71 0.03 -3.74
N GLN A 55 -18.59 1.01 -3.89
CA GLN A 55 -18.27 2.27 -4.56
C GLN A 55 -17.22 3.08 -3.77
N ALA A 56 -17.33 3.12 -2.44
CA ALA A 56 -16.34 3.79 -1.58
C ALA A 56 -14.95 3.17 -1.70
N VAL A 57 -14.86 1.83 -1.78
CA VAL A 57 -13.60 1.12 -2.04
C VAL A 57 -13.04 1.48 -3.41
N ARG A 58 -13.85 1.44 -4.46
CA ARG A 58 -13.40 1.72 -5.84
C ARG A 58 -12.88 3.14 -6.01
N LEU A 59 -13.48 4.11 -5.34
CA LEU A 59 -13.07 5.51 -5.43
C LEU A 59 -11.79 5.83 -4.63
N ASN A 60 -11.52 5.10 -3.55
CA ASN A 60 -10.46 5.47 -2.60
C ASN A 60 -9.33 4.45 -2.46
N GLY A 61 -9.56 3.15 -2.73
CA GLY A 61 -8.59 2.08 -2.49
C GLY A 61 -7.30 2.29 -3.26
N GLY A 62 -7.38 2.53 -4.57
CA GLY A 62 -6.20 2.82 -5.40
C GLY A 62 -5.52 4.13 -5.05
N ARG A 63 -6.28 5.15 -4.61
CA ARG A 63 -5.72 6.45 -4.19
C ARG A 63 -4.88 6.31 -2.92
N ILE A 64 -5.40 5.64 -1.89
CA ILE A 64 -4.66 5.38 -0.65
C ILE A 64 -3.45 4.48 -0.93
N GLY A 65 -3.63 3.41 -1.72
CA GLY A 65 -2.53 2.56 -2.17
C GLY A 65 -1.42 3.34 -2.86
N GLY A 66 -1.77 4.23 -3.81
CA GLY A 66 -0.80 5.09 -4.48
C GLY A 66 -0.06 6.06 -3.53
N SER A 67 -0.76 6.66 -2.57
CA SER A 67 -0.12 7.52 -1.56
C SER A 67 0.90 6.75 -0.70
N PHE A 68 0.58 5.52 -0.31
CA PHE A 68 1.53 4.65 0.40
C PHE A 68 2.69 4.22 -0.49
N ALA A 69 2.43 3.90 -1.76
CA ALA A 69 3.47 3.54 -2.72
C ALA A 69 4.51 4.66 -2.92
N VAL A 70 4.04 5.91 -3.05
CA VAL A 70 4.92 7.08 -3.16
C VAL A 70 5.74 7.27 -1.88
N TRP A 71 5.12 7.07 -0.71
CA TRP A 71 5.82 7.17 0.56
C TRP A 71 6.90 6.09 0.72
N GLY A 72 6.56 4.82 0.45
CA GLY A 72 7.50 3.71 0.51
C GLY A 72 8.65 3.88 -0.48
N GLY A 73 8.35 4.25 -1.73
CA GLY A 73 9.37 4.52 -2.74
C GLY A 73 10.30 5.67 -2.37
N LEU A 74 9.75 6.79 -1.88
CA LEU A 74 10.56 7.93 -1.46
C LEU A 74 11.46 7.56 -0.28
N PHE A 75 10.93 6.85 0.72
CA PHE A 75 11.71 6.38 1.87
C PHE A 75 12.86 5.47 1.42
N SER A 76 12.59 4.48 0.58
CA SER A 76 13.59 3.52 0.11
C SER A 76 14.64 4.14 -0.81
N THR A 77 14.31 5.22 -1.55
CA THR A 77 15.32 5.98 -2.31
C THR A 77 16.33 6.75 -1.44
N PHE A 78 15.98 7.04 -0.17
CA PHE A 78 16.90 7.63 0.80
C PHE A 78 17.60 6.60 1.70
N ASP A 79 17.07 5.37 1.81
CA ASP A 79 17.67 4.25 2.55
C ASP A 79 18.57 3.35 1.68
N CYS A 80 18.45 3.47 0.35
CA CYS A 80 19.56 3.30 -0.58
C CYS A 80 20.50 4.52 -0.46
#